data_AF-A0A4V2AMQ0-F1
#
_entry.id   AF-A0A4V2AMQ0-F1
#
_cell.length_a   1.000
_cell.length_b   1.000
_cell.length_c   1.000
_cell.angle_alpha   90.00
_cell.angle_beta   90.00
_cell.angle_gamma   90.00
#
_symmetry.space_group_name_H-M   'P 1'
#
loop_
_entity.id
_entity.type
_entity.pdbx_description
1 polymer ?
#
loop_
_entity_poly.entity_id
_entity_poly.type
_entity_poly.pdbx_seq_one_letter_code
_entity_poly.pdbx_strand_id
1 'polypeptide(L)'
;MIKEINLTIALHDPVDGVVYALQQGKAPGCKTVQAQTGKGKNLVFAFTIQLKQAKGKGITPGGPFVQGPAGSRFVYITIGSYGGQVGAQWSGRLKVPLPEAAFQKA
;
A
#
# COMPACT_ATOMS: atom_id res chain seq x y z
N MET A 1 -16.17 3.78 16.06
CA MET A 1 -16.71 2.92 14.99
C MET A 1 -15.57 2.51 14.09
N ILE A 2 -15.58 1.27 13.57
CA ILE A 2 -14.64 0.80 12.54
C ILE A 2 -15.45 0.57 11.27
N LYS A 3 -15.04 1.18 10.16
CA LYS A 3 -15.61 0.98 8.83
C LYS A 3 -14.53 0.42 7.91
N GLU A 4 -14.86 -0.60 7.13
CA GLU A 4 -13.94 -1.14 6.12
C GLU A 4 -14.19 -0.48 4.76
N ILE A 5 -13.11 -0.14 4.07
CA ILE A 5 -13.16 0.45 2.73
C ILE A 5 -12.19 -0.28 1.83
N ASN A 6 -12.66 -0.66 0.65
CA ASN A 6 -11.84 -1.23 -0.40
C ASN A 6 -11.21 -0.11 -1.22
N LEU A 7 -9.88 -0.17 -1.35
CA LEU A 7 -9.09 0.75 -2.16
C LEU A 7 -8.41 -0.03 -3.28
N THR A 8 -8.09 0.70 -4.35
CA THR A 8 -7.32 0.20 -5.47
C THR A 8 -6.23 1.20 -5.81
N ILE A 9 -5.01 0.71 -5.98
CA ILE A 9 -3.87 1.48 -6.51
C ILE A 9 -3.61 0.98 -7.92
N ALA A 10 -3.64 1.89 -8.89
CA ALA A 10 -3.15 1.65 -10.24
C ALA A 10 -1.73 2.22 -10.37
N LEU A 11 -0.77 1.37 -10.71
CA LEU A 11 0.60 1.77 -11.06
C LEU A 11 0.70 1.82 -12.59
N HIS A 12 0.88 3.01 -13.12
CA HIS A 12 1.06 3.26 -14.54
C HIS A 12 2.51 3.06 -14.97
N ASP A 13 2.70 2.59 -16.20
CA ASP A 13 4.00 2.45 -16.87
C ASP A 13 5.08 1.81 -15.97
N PRO A 14 4.83 0.60 -15.41
CA PRO A 14 5.82 -0.08 -14.60
C PRO A 14 7.06 -0.41 -15.43
N VAL A 15 8.24 -0.42 -14.80
CA VAL A 15 9.46 -0.82 -15.48
C VAL A 15 9.37 -2.30 -15.87
N ASP A 16 9.59 -2.58 -17.16
CA ASP A 16 9.50 -3.94 -17.68
C ASP A 16 10.49 -4.88 -16.98
N GLY A 17 10.01 -6.09 -16.66
CA GLY A 17 10.80 -7.11 -15.96
C GLY A 17 11.00 -6.87 -14.47
N VAL A 18 10.51 -5.76 -13.91
CA VAL A 18 10.60 -5.47 -12.48
C VAL A 18 9.33 -5.93 -11.76
N VAL A 19 9.50 -6.59 -10.60
CA VAL A 19 8.40 -7.02 -9.75
C VAL A 19 8.00 -5.91 -8.79
N TYR A 20 6.70 -5.72 -8.67
CA TYR A 20 6.04 -4.83 -7.73
C TYR A 20 5.06 -5.63 -6.87
N ALA A 21 5.02 -5.40 -5.56
CA ALA A 21 4.10 -6.11 -4.67
C ALA A 21 3.60 -5.23 -3.52
N LEU A 22 2.36 -5.47 -3.08
CA LEU A 22 1.77 -4.76 -1.95
C LEU A 22 2.34 -5.29 -0.63
N GLN A 23 2.76 -4.39 0.28
CA GLN A 23 3.25 -4.82 1.59
C GLN A 23 2.11 -4.95 2.62
N GLN A 24 2.05 -6.10 3.28
CA GLN A 24 1.19 -6.36 4.43
C GLN A 24 2.02 -6.46 5.72
N GLY A 25 1.62 -5.74 6.76
CA GLY A 25 2.29 -5.73 8.06
C GLY A 25 3.55 -4.87 8.13
N LYS A 26 4.15 -4.82 9.31
CA LYS A 26 5.36 -4.04 9.62
C LYS A 26 6.59 -4.93 9.69
N ALA A 27 7.76 -4.37 9.45
CA ALA A 27 9.02 -5.07 9.67
C ALA A 27 9.34 -5.19 11.18
N PRO A 28 10.08 -6.24 11.61
CA PRO A 28 10.40 -7.46 10.86
C PRO A 28 9.18 -8.41 10.82
N GLY A 29 8.93 -9.09 9.69
CA GLY A 29 7.78 -10.00 9.54
C GLY A 29 6.65 -9.52 8.62
N CYS A 30 6.85 -8.42 7.90
CA CYS A 30 5.97 -8.04 6.81
C CYS A 30 5.97 -9.10 5.70
N LYS A 31 4.83 -9.25 5.02
CA LYS A 31 4.67 -10.10 3.84
C LYS A 31 4.45 -9.22 2.62
N THR A 32 4.85 -9.71 1.45
CA THR A 32 4.43 -9.14 0.18
C THR A 32 3.31 -9.97 -0.41
N VAL A 33 2.31 -9.30 -0.99
CA VAL A 33 1.15 -9.93 -1.62
C VAL A 33 0.88 -9.28 -2.97
N GLN A 34 0.12 -9.96 -3.82
CA GLN A 34 -0.27 -9.45 -5.15
C GLN A 34 0.95 -9.04 -6.01
N ALA A 35 2.04 -9.82 -5.93
CA ALA A 35 3.23 -9.56 -6.72
C ALA A 35 2.91 -9.65 -8.22
N GLN A 36 3.35 -8.64 -8.95
CA GLN A 36 3.11 -8.47 -10.38
C GLN A 36 4.38 -7.96 -11.05
N THR A 37 4.65 -8.40 -12.27
CA THR A 37 5.81 -7.96 -13.06
C THR A 37 5.39 -6.92 -14.09
N GLY A 38 6.15 -5.84 -14.24
CA GLY A 38 5.97 -4.88 -15.33
C GLY A 38 6.12 -5.57 -16.69
N LYS A 39 5.11 -5.42 -17.56
CA LYS A 39 5.03 -6.02 -18.90
C LYS A 39 4.26 -5.09 -19.86
N GLY A 40 4.58 -3.80 -19.86
CA GLY A 40 3.94 -2.79 -20.71
C GLY A 40 2.45 -2.54 -20.46
N LYS A 41 1.95 -2.87 -19.26
CA LYS A 41 0.55 -2.64 -18.83
C LYS A 41 0.52 -2.11 -17.40
N ASN A 42 -0.54 -1.37 -17.08
CA ASN A 42 -0.78 -0.91 -15.70
C ASN A 42 -0.91 -2.10 -14.75
N LEU A 43 -0.33 -1.99 -13.56
CA LEU A 43 -0.52 -2.95 -12.47
C LEU A 43 -1.59 -2.45 -11.52
N VAL A 44 -2.38 -3.36 -10.97
CA VAL A 44 -3.50 -3.01 -10.09
C VAL A 44 -3.37 -3.76 -8.78
N PHE A 45 -3.45 -3.05 -7.66
CA PHE A 45 -3.38 -3.62 -6.32
C PHE A 45 -4.66 -3.26 -5.56
N ALA A 46 -5.42 -4.27 -5.13
CA ALA A 46 -6.68 -4.07 -4.42
C ALA A 46 -6.56 -4.53 -2.97
N PHE A 47 -7.00 -3.72 -2.03
CA PHE A 47 -6.88 -4.05 -0.60
C PHE A 47 -7.91 -3.30 0.23
N THR A 48 -8.17 -3.84 1.41
CA THR A 48 -9.11 -3.25 2.37
C THR A 48 -8.33 -2.49 3.44
N ILE A 49 -8.79 -1.28 3.76
CA ILE A 49 -8.34 -0.52 4.92
C ILE A 49 -9.47 -0.40 5.94
N GLN A 50 -9.09 -0.10 7.19
CA GLN A 50 -10.01 0.17 8.27
C GLN A 50 -9.97 1.65 8.62
N LEU A 51 -11.10 2.33 8.51
CA LEU A 51 -11.28 3.68 9.03
C LEU A 51 -11.75 3.62 10.46
N LYS A 52 -10.98 4.22 11.37
CA LYS A 52 -11.37 4.39 12.77
C LYS A 52 -11.82 5.82 12.98
N GLN A 53 -13.04 5.98 13.47
CA GLN A 53 -13.57 7.27 13.92
C GLN A 53 -13.88 7.17 15.42
N ALA A 54 -13.21 8.02 16.20
CA ALA A 54 -13.45 8.18 17.64
C ALA A 54 -14.18 9.50 17.90
N LYS A 55 -15.08 9.53 18.90
CA LYS A 55 -15.83 10.75 19.25
C LYS A 55 -14.86 11.90 19.56
N GLY A 56 -15.05 13.05 18.92
CA GLY A 56 -14.20 14.24 19.07
C GLY A 56 -12.82 14.13 18.42
N LYS A 57 -12.51 13.04 17.70
CA LYS A 57 -11.27 12.89 16.92
C LYS A 57 -11.59 12.70 15.44
N GLY A 58 -10.65 13.08 14.57
CA GLY A 58 -10.73 12.88 13.14
C GLY A 58 -10.76 11.39 12.75
N ILE A 59 -10.91 11.14 11.45
CA ILE A 59 -10.87 9.79 10.87
C ILE A 59 -9.41 9.38 10.68
N THR A 60 -9.05 8.20 11.19
CA THR A 60 -7.70 7.66 11.03
C THR A 60 -7.73 6.33 10.27
N PRO A 61 -7.08 6.25 9.09
CA PRO A 61 -6.85 4.99 8.38
C PRO A 61 -5.94 4.04 9.16
N GLY A 62 -6.25 2.76 9.06
CA GLY A 62 -5.51 1.66 9.66
C GLY A 62 -5.78 0.35 8.93
N GLY A 63 -5.44 -0.76 9.59
CA GLY A 63 -5.52 -2.09 9.00
C GLY A 63 -4.15 -2.61 8.54
N PRO A 64 -4.10 -3.84 8.00
CA PRO A 64 -2.84 -4.57 7.82
C PRO A 64 -1.93 -3.99 6.73
N PHE A 65 -2.47 -3.20 5.80
CA PHE A 65 -1.71 -2.58 4.71
C PHE A 65 -1.28 -1.13 5.02
N VAL A 66 -1.82 -0.52 6.08
CA VAL A 66 -1.57 0.88 6.42
C VAL A 66 -0.36 1.02 7.34
N GLN A 67 0.52 1.95 6.98
CA GLN A 67 1.80 2.21 7.62
C GLN A 67 1.88 3.66 8.13
N GLY A 68 2.97 3.98 8.83
CA GLY A 68 3.25 5.33 9.33
C GLY A 68 2.50 5.71 10.61
N PRO A 69 2.78 6.89 11.20
CA PRO A 69 2.05 7.45 12.32
C PRO A 69 0.70 8.07 11.88
N ALA A 70 -0.15 8.45 12.84
CA ALA A 70 -1.34 9.26 12.55
C ALA A 70 -0.94 10.60 11.91
N GLY A 71 -1.75 11.12 10.99
CA GLY A 71 -1.42 12.31 10.19
C GLY A 71 -0.38 12.09 9.06
N SER A 72 0.28 10.93 8.99
CA SER A 72 1.19 10.58 7.90
C SER A 72 1.05 9.10 7.51
N ARG A 73 -0.20 8.67 7.32
CA ARG A 73 -0.55 7.31 6.90
C ARG A 73 -0.22 7.09 5.43
N PHE A 74 0.25 5.89 5.10
CA PHE A 74 0.55 5.50 3.73
C PHE A 74 0.48 3.97 3.55
N VAL A 75 0.55 3.52 2.29
CA VAL A 75 0.66 2.11 1.91
C VAL A 75 1.99 1.93 1.16
N TYR A 76 2.60 0.76 1.26
CA TYR A 76 3.82 0.44 0.51
C TYR A 76 3.52 -0.41 -0.72
N ILE A 77 4.06 0.00 -1.86
CA ILE A 77 4.35 -0.90 -3.00
C ILE A 77 5.86 -1.17 -2.98
N THR A 78 6.22 -2.42 -2.72
CA THR A 78 7.60 -2.93 -2.76
C THR A 78 8.05 -3.16 -4.19
N ILE A 79 9.34 -3.01 -4.45
CA ILE A 79 9.92 -3.10 -5.79
C ILE A 79 11.17 -3.98 -5.78
N GLY A 80 11.33 -4.81 -6.81
CA GLY A 80 12.50 -5.67 -7.00
C GLY A 80 12.60 -6.74 -5.92
N SER A 81 13.78 -6.86 -5.30
CA SER A 81 14.03 -7.88 -4.26
C SER A 81 13.11 -7.72 -3.05
N TYR A 82 12.68 -6.50 -2.74
CA TYR A 82 11.72 -6.25 -1.66
C TYR A 82 10.32 -6.77 -1.99
N GLY A 83 10.00 -6.92 -3.29
CA GLY A 83 8.80 -7.59 -3.80
C GLY A 83 8.95 -9.10 -3.99
N GLY A 84 10.13 -9.67 -3.68
CA GLY A 84 10.44 -11.10 -3.84
C GLY A 84 11.13 -11.46 -5.16
N GLN A 85 11.57 -10.49 -5.96
CA GLN A 85 12.31 -10.78 -7.20
C GLN A 85 13.75 -11.23 -6.92
N VAL A 86 14.09 -12.43 -7.36
CA VAL A 86 15.47 -12.94 -7.36
C VAL A 86 16.26 -12.21 -8.44
N GLY A 87 17.48 -11.78 -8.12
CA GLY A 87 18.38 -11.13 -9.08
C GLY A 87 17.93 -9.73 -9.53
N ALA A 88 17.10 -9.04 -8.75
CA ALA A 88 16.69 -7.67 -9.09
C ALA A 88 17.90 -6.72 -9.12
N GLN A 89 18.08 -5.99 -10.22
CA GLN A 89 19.18 -5.03 -10.38
C GLN A 89 19.05 -3.81 -9.45
N TRP A 90 17.83 -3.48 -9.06
CA TRP A 90 17.52 -2.41 -8.13
C TRP A 90 16.31 -2.79 -7.27
N SER A 91 16.13 -2.14 -6.13
CA SER A 91 15.07 -2.46 -5.18
C SER A 91 14.68 -1.24 -4.36
N GLY A 92 13.43 -1.20 -3.90
CA GLY A 92 12.93 -0.05 -3.14
C GLY A 92 11.50 -0.23 -2.67
N ARG A 93 10.92 0.86 -2.15
CA ARG A 93 9.50 0.94 -1.78
C ARG A 93 8.93 2.30 -2.16
N LEU A 94 7.75 2.30 -2.76
CA LEU A 94 6.94 3.49 -2.99
C LEU A 94 5.99 3.66 -1.81
N LYS A 95 5.97 4.86 -1.22
CA LYS A 95 4.94 5.25 -0.25
C LYS A 95 3.79 5.89 -1.02
N VAL A 96 2.61 5.29 -0.97
CA VAL A 96 1.38 5.87 -1.48
C VAL A 96 0.63 6.52 -0.31
N PRO A 97 0.59 7.87 -0.22
CA PRO A 97 -0.02 8.55 0.91
C PRO A 97 -1.52 8.26 1.03
N LEU A 98 -2.00 8.14 2.27
CA LEU A 98 -3.42 8.06 2.62
C LEU A 98 -3.78 9.26 3.52
N PRO A 99 -3.93 10.47 2.95
CA PRO A 99 -4.24 11.65 3.74
C PRO A 99 -5.61 11.50 4.42
N GLU A 100 -5.68 11.76 5.72
CA GLU A 100 -6.91 11.60 6.51
C GLU A 100 -8.06 12.47 5.97
N ALA A 101 -7.74 13.63 5.39
CA ALA A 101 -8.69 14.53 4.73
C ALA A 101 -9.47 13.87 3.58
N ALA A 102 -8.89 12.88 2.88
CA ALA A 102 -9.56 12.18 1.80
C ALA A 102 -10.73 11.31 2.26
N PHE A 103 -10.83 11.04 3.57
CA PHE A 103 -11.84 10.16 4.15
C PHE A 103 -12.90 10.88 4.99
N GLN A 104 -12.88 12.21 5.08
CA GLN A 104 -13.78 12.99 5.94
C GLN A 104 -15.28 12.85 5.60
N LYS A 105 -15.60 12.45 4.37
CA LYS A 105 -16.98 12.21 3.89
C LYS A 105 -17.32 10.74 3.70
N ALA A 106 -16.40 9.84 4.07
CA ALA A 106 -16.50 8.41 3.79
C ALA A 106 -17.38 7.68 4.80
#